data_AF-A0A348VAM4-F1
#
_entry.id   AF-A0A348VAM4-F1
#
_cell.length_a   1.000
_cell.length_b   1.000
_cell.length_c   1.000
_cell.angle_alpha   90.00
_cell.angle_beta   90.00
_cell.angle_gamma   90.00
#
_symmetry.space_group_name_H-M   'P 1'
#
loop_
_entity.id
_entity.type
_entity.pdbx_description
1 polymer ?
#
loop_
_entity_poly.entity_id
_entity_poly.type
_entity_poly.pdbx_seq_one_letter_code
_entity_poly.pdbx_strand_id
1 'polypeptide(L)'
;MNYFYLVPAASVVALFFAFYFYKKMMKESEGTEKMKSIAGYVREGAMSYLKQQYKVVIMVFVVLALLFAVMAFFGLQNNWVPFAFLTGGFFSGLAGFFGMKTATYASARTTNAVRRSLNSGLQIAFRSGAVMGLVVVGLALLDISAWYFILNSFIDEADAGHKLIMITTTMLTFGMGASTQALFARVGGGIYTKAADVGADLVGKVEAGIPEDDPRNPATIADNVGDNVGDVAGMGADLYESYCGSILSTAALGASAFVLNPSMQQNAVFAPMIIAAIGVFLSIL
;
A
#
# COMPACT_ATOMS: atom_id res chain seq x y z
N MET A 1 -26.70 -7.51 4.96
CA MET A 1 -26.46 -7.38 3.49
C MET A 1 -26.46 -5.92 3.02
N ASN A 2 -27.48 -5.10 3.30
CA ASN A 2 -27.56 -3.74 2.72
C ASN A 2 -26.39 -2.80 3.09
N TYR A 3 -25.85 -2.93 4.31
CA TYR A 3 -24.72 -2.08 4.75
C TYR A 3 -23.36 -2.46 4.15
N PHE A 4 -23.21 -3.69 3.63
CA PHE A 4 -21.94 -4.13 3.06
C PHE A 4 -21.56 -3.32 1.83
N TYR A 5 -22.55 -2.87 1.04
CA TYR A 5 -22.31 -2.03 -0.15
C TYR A 5 -21.63 -0.69 0.16
N LEU A 6 -21.63 -0.25 1.43
CA LEU A 6 -20.85 0.91 1.85
C LEU A 6 -19.34 0.70 1.65
N VAL A 7 -18.85 -0.54 1.80
CA VAL A 7 -17.43 -0.89 1.70
C VAL A 7 -16.88 -0.70 0.28
N PRO A 8 -17.45 -1.31 -0.78
CA PRO A 8 -17.01 -1.06 -2.14
C PRO A 8 -17.29 0.38 -2.58
N ALA A 9 -18.37 1.01 -2.10
CA ALA A 9 -18.63 2.42 -2.40
C ALA A 9 -17.54 3.34 -1.81
N ALA A 10 -17.14 3.13 -0.55
CA ALA A 10 -16.07 3.87 0.10
C ALA A 10 -14.73 3.66 -0.62
N SER A 11 -14.43 2.43 -1.04
CA SER A 11 -13.26 2.12 -1.88
C SER A 11 -13.23 2.96 -3.16
N VAL A 12 -14.32 2.99 -3.93
CA VAL A 12 -14.42 3.76 -5.18
C VAL A 12 -14.24 5.25 -4.91
N VAL A 13 -14.88 5.77 -3.85
CA VAL A 13 -14.74 7.18 -3.44
C VAL A 13 -13.29 7.50 -3.05
N ALA A 14 -12.63 6.66 -2.26
CA ALA A 14 -11.22 6.84 -1.90
C ALA A 14 -10.31 6.92 -3.13
N LEU A 15 -10.42 5.94 -4.04
CA LEU A 15 -9.61 5.89 -5.25
C LEU A 15 -9.91 7.06 -6.20
N PHE A 16 -11.18 7.49 -6.28
CA PHE A 16 -11.56 8.68 -7.03
C PHE A 16 -10.90 9.94 -6.47
N PHE A 17 -10.96 10.16 -5.15
CA PHE A 17 -10.32 11.33 -4.53
C PHE A 17 -8.79 11.27 -4.62
N ALA A 18 -8.20 10.08 -4.51
CA ALA A 18 -6.76 9.90 -4.71
C ALA A 18 -6.36 10.31 -6.14
N PHE A 19 -7.12 9.86 -7.16
CA PHE A 19 -6.89 10.25 -8.54
C PHE A 19 -7.12 11.75 -8.76
N TYR A 20 -8.15 12.33 -8.15
CA TYR A 20 -8.44 13.76 -8.23
C TYR A 20 -7.30 14.60 -7.64
N PHE A 21 -6.80 14.25 -6.45
CA PHE A 21 -5.68 14.96 -5.83
C PHE A 21 -4.38 14.77 -6.62
N TYR A 22 -4.12 13.57 -7.14
CA TYR A 22 -2.99 13.33 -8.04
C TYR A 22 -3.07 14.23 -9.28
N LYS A 23 -4.23 14.28 -9.96
CA LYS A 23 -4.43 15.15 -11.13
C LYS A 23 -4.28 16.62 -10.79
N LYS A 24 -4.77 17.06 -9.63
CA LYS A 24 -4.63 18.43 -9.16
C LYS A 24 -3.17 18.78 -8.92
N MET A 25 -2.42 17.90 -8.25
CA MET A 25 -0.98 18.05 -8.03
C MET A 25 -0.21 18.11 -9.36
N MET A 26 -0.52 17.25 -10.32
CA MET A 26 0.16 17.21 -11.62
C MET A 26 0.01 18.50 -12.45
N LYS A 27 -1.01 19.32 -12.18
CA LYS A 27 -1.20 20.64 -12.80
C LYS A 27 -0.23 21.71 -12.27
N GLU A 28 0.37 21.50 -11.10
CA GLU A 28 1.38 22.42 -10.57
C GLU A 28 2.70 22.28 -11.34
N SER A 29 3.40 23.40 -11.51
CA SER A 29 4.67 23.45 -12.23
C SER A 29 5.79 22.76 -11.45
N GLU A 30 6.55 21.91 -12.14
CA GLU A 30 7.78 21.28 -11.62
C GLU A 30 8.93 22.28 -11.40
N GLY A 31 8.74 23.54 -11.78
CA GLY A 31 9.72 24.60 -11.59
C GLY A 31 10.70 24.73 -12.73
N THR A 32 11.95 25.01 -12.39
CA THR A 32 13.02 25.29 -13.35
C THR A 32 13.53 24.03 -14.05
N GLU A 33 14.24 24.16 -15.17
CA GLU A 33 14.85 23.02 -15.86
C GLU A 33 15.84 22.24 -14.96
N LYS A 34 16.52 22.95 -14.05
CA LYS A 34 17.38 22.30 -13.06
C LYS A 34 16.59 21.45 -12.05
N MET A 35 15.42 21.92 -11.59
CA MET A 35 14.55 21.13 -10.72
C MET A 35 14.01 19.89 -11.44
N LYS A 36 13.57 20.05 -12.69
CA LYS A 36 13.06 18.95 -13.52
C LYS A 36 14.10 17.88 -13.78
N SER A 37 15.34 18.27 -14.09
CA SER A 37 16.44 17.32 -14.34
C SER A 37 16.80 16.52 -13.09
N ILE A 38 16.98 17.17 -11.94
CA ILE A 38 17.25 16.48 -10.66
C ILE A 38 16.12 15.52 -10.31
N ALA A 39 14.86 15.96 -10.40
CA ALA A 39 13.70 15.11 -10.17
C ALA A 39 13.62 13.94 -11.17
N GLY A 40 14.07 14.15 -12.40
CA GLY A 40 14.22 13.10 -13.41
C GLY A 40 15.15 11.99 -12.96
N TYR A 41 16.33 12.33 -12.45
CA TYR A 41 17.29 11.34 -11.93
C TYR A 41 16.74 10.57 -10.73
N VAL A 42 16.06 11.25 -9.80
CA VAL A 42 15.42 10.58 -8.66
C VAL A 42 14.30 9.63 -9.11
N ARG A 43 13.45 10.05 -10.06
CA ARG A 43 12.39 9.20 -10.64
C ARG A 43 12.96 7.97 -11.32
N GLU A 44 14.00 8.14 -12.13
CA GLU A 44 14.66 7.04 -12.84
C GLU A 44 15.32 6.05 -11.88
N GLY A 45 16.04 6.56 -10.86
CA GLY A 45 16.65 5.75 -9.82
C GLY A 45 15.62 4.96 -9.01
N ALA A 46 14.56 5.62 -8.55
CA ALA A 46 13.49 4.98 -7.79
C ALA A 46 12.77 3.89 -8.60
N MET A 47 12.48 4.16 -9.88
CA MET A 47 11.87 3.18 -10.77
C MET A 47 12.79 1.99 -11.06
N SER A 48 14.08 2.25 -11.25
CA SER A 48 15.08 1.19 -11.49
C SER A 48 15.23 0.28 -10.28
N TYR A 49 15.30 0.85 -9.08
CA TYR A 49 15.31 0.10 -7.83
C TYR A 49 14.06 -0.76 -7.68
N LEU A 50 12.87 -0.15 -7.84
CA LEU A 50 11.60 -0.86 -7.63
C LEU A 50 11.43 -2.01 -8.63
N LYS A 51 11.84 -1.81 -9.89
CA LYS A 51 11.84 -2.87 -10.91
C LYS A 51 12.70 -4.06 -10.51
N GLN A 52 13.88 -3.80 -9.95
CA GLN A 52 14.77 -4.85 -9.48
C GLN A 52 14.22 -5.56 -8.24
N GLN A 53 13.69 -4.81 -7.27
CA GLN A 53 13.04 -5.36 -6.09
C GLN A 53 11.85 -6.25 -6.48
N TYR A 54 10.97 -5.77 -7.35
CA TYR A 54 9.78 -6.51 -7.78
C TYR A 54 10.14 -7.77 -8.56
N LYS A 55 11.21 -7.75 -9.35
CA LYS A 55 11.72 -8.95 -10.02
C LYS A 55 12.07 -10.05 -9.01
N VAL A 56 12.75 -9.71 -7.91
CA VAL A 56 13.12 -10.67 -6.86
C VAL A 56 11.89 -11.15 -6.10
N VAL A 57 11.03 -10.21 -5.69
CA VAL A 57 9.76 -10.52 -5.02
C VAL A 57 8.91 -11.48 -5.84
N ILE A 58 8.74 -11.24 -7.14
CA ILE A 58 7.92 -12.10 -8.01
C ILE A 58 8.42 -13.54 -7.98
N MET A 59 9.74 -13.77 -7.96
CA MET A 59 10.29 -15.13 -7.85
C MET A 59 9.88 -15.78 -6.52
N VAL A 60 9.96 -15.04 -5.41
CA VAL A 60 9.52 -15.54 -4.09
C VAL A 60 8.02 -15.85 -4.10
N PHE A 61 7.20 -14.97 -4.66
CA PHE A 61 5.76 -15.16 -4.77
C PHE A 61 5.38 -16.37 -5.61
N VAL A 62 6.08 -16.62 -6.73
CA VAL A 62 5.85 -17.82 -7.55
C VAL A 62 6.16 -19.08 -6.75
N VAL A 63 7.30 -19.12 -6.04
CA VAL A 63 7.68 -20.28 -5.22
C VAL A 63 6.65 -20.54 -4.12
N LEU A 64 6.23 -19.50 -3.39
CA LEU A 64 5.23 -19.64 -2.32
C LEU A 64 3.84 -20.00 -2.86
N ALA A 65 3.43 -19.43 -4.00
CA ALA A 65 2.17 -19.77 -4.64
C ALA A 65 2.14 -21.24 -5.10
N LEU A 66 3.24 -21.75 -5.66
CA LEU A 66 3.37 -23.18 -6.00
C LEU A 66 3.30 -24.07 -4.76
N LEU A 67 3.96 -23.68 -3.67
CA LEU A 67 3.89 -24.39 -2.39
C LEU A 67 2.44 -24.45 -1.88
N PHE A 68 1.73 -23.32 -1.89
CA PHE A 68 0.32 -23.28 -1.49
C PHE A 68 -0.58 -24.09 -2.43
N ALA A 69 -0.30 -24.10 -3.73
CA ALA A 69 -1.05 -24.90 -4.69
C ALA A 69 -0.86 -26.41 -4.45
N VAL A 70 0.36 -26.84 -4.11
CA VAL A 70 0.64 -28.24 -3.72
C VAL A 70 -0.08 -28.59 -2.42
N MET A 71 -0.04 -27.71 -1.41
CA MET A 71 -0.80 -27.93 -0.17
C MET A 71 -2.30 -28.03 -0.41
N ALA A 72 -2.85 -27.18 -1.29
CA ALA A 72 -4.24 -27.22 -1.68
C ALA A 72 -4.59 -28.54 -2.40
N PHE A 73 -3.73 -28.99 -3.31
CA PHE A 73 -3.90 -30.27 -4.02
C PHE A 73 -3.95 -31.49 -3.08
N PHE A 74 -3.14 -31.48 -2.02
CA PHE A 74 -3.16 -32.53 -0.98
C PHE A 74 -4.26 -32.34 0.07
N GLY A 75 -5.13 -31.33 -0.07
CA GLY A 75 -6.21 -31.06 0.88
C GLY A 75 -5.75 -30.51 2.22
N LEU A 76 -4.48 -30.06 2.33
CA LEU A 76 -3.93 -29.41 3.52
C LEU A 76 -4.35 -27.94 3.64
N GLN A 77 -4.81 -27.34 2.54
CA GLN A 77 -5.18 -25.93 2.47
C GLN A 77 -6.37 -25.71 1.55
N ASN A 78 -7.10 -24.61 1.73
CA ASN A 78 -8.19 -24.23 0.85
C ASN A 78 -7.69 -23.89 -0.57
N ASN A 79 -8.38 -24.36 -1.62
CA ASN A 79 -8.06 -24.12 -3.03
C ASN A 79 -7.99 -22.64 -3.43
N TRP A 80 -8.62 -21.74 -2.68
CA TRP A 80 -8.58 -20.30 -2.92
C TRP A 80 -7.31 -19.62 -2.39
N VAL A 81 -6.58 -20.25 -1.49
CA VAL A 81 -5.41 -19.67 -0.81
C VAL A 81 -4.30 -19.22 -1.76
N PRO A 82 -3.87 -20.01 -2.76
CA PRO A 82 -2.82 -19.56 -3.69
C PRO A 82 -3.19 -18.27 -4.42
N PHE A 83 -4.48 -18.13 -4.79
CA PHE A 83 -4.99 -16.95 -5.48
C PHE A 83 -5.09 -15.76 -4.55
N ALA A 84 -5.66 -15.95 -3.35
CA ALA A 84 -5.74 -14.91 -2.32
C ALA A 84 -4.33 -14.38 -1.97
N PHE A 85 -3.37 -15.27 -1.73
CA PHE A 85 -1.99 -14.90 -1.47
C PHE A 85 -1.40 -14.00 -2.58
N LEU A 86 -1.60 -14.36 -3.85
CA LEU A 86 -1.10 -13.58 -4.98
C LEU A 86 -1.76 -12.20 -5.09
N THR A 87 -3.09 -12.10 -4.91
CA THR A 87 -3.80 -10.82 -5.02
C THR A 87 -3.40 -9.87 -3.89
N GLY A 88 -3.25 -10.35 -2.66
CA GLY A 88 -2.87 -9.49 -1.54
C GLY A 88 -1.46 -8.91 -1.70
N GLY A 89 -0.52 -9.70 -2.19
CA GLY A 89 0.82 -9.20 -2.56
C GLY A 89 0.79 -8.22 -3.72
N PHE A 90 -0.04 -8.48 -4.73
CA PHE A 90 -0.21 -7.58 -5.87
C PHE A 90 -0.74 -6.21 -5.44
N PHE A 91 -1.82 -6.16 -4.65
CA PHE A 91 -2.40 -4.90 -4.19
C PHE A 91 -1.50 -4.16 -3.20
N SER A 92 -0.78 -4.87 -2.33
CA SER A 92 0.26 -4.28 -1.46
C SER A 92 1.37 -3.61 -2.29
N GLY A 93 1.88 -4.30 -3.32
CA GLY A 93 2.87 -3.75 -4.23
C GLY A 93 2.33 -2.59 -5.07
N LEU A 94 1.06 -2.64 -5.44
CA LEU A 94 0.40 -1.57 -6.18
C LEU A 94 0.25 -0.30 -5.32
N ALA A 95 -0.08 -0.46 -4.04
CA ALA A 95 -0.15 0.64 -3.07
C ALA A 95 1.21 1.34 -2.92
N GLY A 96 2.28 0.58 -2.71
CA GLY A 96 3.65 1.11 -2.66
C GLY A 96 4.07 1.81 -3.96
N PHE A 97 3.75 1.21 -5.12
CA PHE A 97 4.06 1.77 -6.44
C PHE A 97 3.37 3.12 -6.68
N PHE A 98 2.06 3.22 -6.43
CA PHE A 98 1.33 4.46 -6.61
C PHE A 98 1.74 5.55 -5.61
N GLY A 99 2.06 5.17 -4.37
CA GLY A 99 2.64 6.08 -3.38
C GLY A 99 3.94 6.69 -3.89
N MET A 100 4.92 5.85 -4.23
CA MET A 100 6.22 6.29 -4.76
C MET A 100 6.08 7.15 -6.01
N LYS A 101 5.25 6.71 -6.96
CA LYS A 101 5.02 7.47 -8.19
C LYS A 101 4.50 8.87 -7.86
N THR A 102 3.55 8.97 -6.93
CA THR A 102 3.03 10.28 -6.53
C THR A 102 4.10 11.14 -5.86
N ALA A 103 4.86 10.59 -4.90
CA ALA A 103 5.92 11.30 -4.20
C ALA A 103 7.01 11.83 -5.15
N THR A 104 7.54 10.98 -6.04
CA THR A 104 8.57 11.37 -7.01
C THR A 104 8.11 12.46 -7.99
N TYR A 105 6.81 12.54 -8.29
CA TYR A 105 6.25 13.67 -9.05
C TYR A 105 5.98 14.90 -8.16
N ALA A 106 5.69 14.73 -6.89
CA ALA A 106 5.38 15.81 -5.96
C ALA A 106 6.61 16.63 -5.56
N SER A 107 7.76 16.00 -5.29
CA SER A 107 8.90 16.66 -4.63
C SER A 107 9.33 17.97 -5.28
N ALA A 108 9.63 17.96 -6.59
CA ALA A 108 10.02 19.17 -7.31
C ALA A 108 8.92 20.25 -7.36
N ARG A 109 7.65 19.84 -7.42
CA ARG A 109 6.49 20.75 -7.41
C ARG A 109 6.37 21.42 -6.04
N THR A 110 6.59 20.67 -4.96
CA THR A 110 6.65 21.18 -3.60
C THR A 110 7.78 22.21 -3.46
N THR A 111 9.00 21.87 -3.88
CA THR A 111 10.15 22.79 -3.85
C THR A 111 9.87 24.08 -4.62
N ASN A 112 9.30 23.97 -5.83
CA ASN A 112 8.95 25.14 -6.62
C ASN A 112 7.84 25.98 -5.97
N ALA A 113 6.86 25.35 -5.31
CA ALA A 113 5.79 26.06 -4.64
C ALA A 113 6.25 26.82 -3.39
N VAL A 114 7.27 26.31 -2.67
CA VAL A 114 7.88 27.01 -1.53
C VAL A 114 8.48 28.36 -1.93
N ARG A 115 8.92 28.51 -3.19
CA ARG A 115 9.38 29.81 -3.73
C ARG A 115 8.29 30.89 -3.74
N ARG A 116 7.01 30.49 -3.71
CA ARG A 116 5.86 31.41 -3.60
C ARG A 116 5.47 31.63 -2.14
N SER A 117 5.28 30.54 -1.40
CA SER A 117 5.05 30.57 0.05
C SER A 117 5.20 29.18 0.67
N LEU A 118 5.50 29.12 1.96
CA LEU A 118 5.52 27.87 2.73
C LEU A 118 4.17 27.14 2.67
N ASN A 119 3.05 27.88 2.79
CA ASN A 119 1.70 27.32 2.71
C ASN A 119 1.44 26.66 1.35
N SER A 120 1.90 27.27 0.25
CA SER A 120 1.78 26.68 -1.10
C SER A 120 2.54 25.35 -1.20
N GLY A 121 3.76 25.27 -0.65
CA GLY A 121 4.52 24.03 -0.57
C GLY A 121 3.80 22.96 0.26
N LEU A 122 3.35 23.33 1.46
CA LEU A 122 2.63 22.45 2.38
C LEU A 122 1.37 21.86 1.74
N GLN A 123 0.58 22.66 1.02
CA GLN A 123 -0.63 22.17 0.35
C GLN A 123 -0.34 21.12 -0.71
N ILE A 124 0.77 21.23 -1.45
CA ILE A 124 1.17 20.22 -2.44
C ILE A 124 1.65 18.95 -1.74
N ALA A 125 2.55 19.09 -0.77
CA ALA A 125 3.08 17.97 -0.01
C ALA A 125 1.97 17.18 0.71
N PHE A 126 1.05 17.89 1.39
CA PHE A 126 -0.06 17.27 2.12
C PHE A 126 -1.04 16.57 1.17
N ARG A 127 -1.40 17.20 0.04
CA ARG A 127 -2.27 16.55 -0.97
C ARG A 127 -1.60 15.35 -1.61
N SER A 128 -0.29 15.40 -1.85
CA SER A 128 0.49 14.25 -2.33
C SER A 128 0.45 13.10 -1.32
N GLY A 129 0.67 13.38 -0.04
CA GLY A 129 0.54 12.39 1.03
C GLY A 129 -0.86 11.80 1.15
N ALA A 130 -1.89 12.64 0.97
CA ALA A 130 -3.29 12.18 0.94
C ALA A 130 -3.57 11.19 -0.20
N VAL A 131 -2.93 11.34 -1.37
CA VAL A 131 -3.05 10.35 -2.46
C VAL A 131 -2.55 8.97 -2.00
N MET A 132 -1.39 8.90 -1.34
CA MET A 132 -0.86 7.63 -0.83
C MET A 132 -1.83 6.99 0.16
N GLY A 133 -2.31 7.75 1.16
CA GLY A 133 -3.25 7.25 2.16
C GLY A 133 -4.56 6.73 1.54
N LEU A 134 -5.15 7.51 0.62
CA LEU A 134 -6.40 7.15 -0.06
C LEU A 134 -6.24 5.95 -1.00
N VAL A 135 -5.08 5.80 -1.67
CA VAL A 135 -4.78 4.61 -2.47
C VAL A 135 -4.69 3.38 -1.58
N VAL A 136 -3.99 3.46 -0.45
CA VAL A 136 -3.83 2.34 0.49
C VAL A 136 -5.19 1.84 0.98
N VAL A 137 -6.02 2.72 1.55
CA VAL A 137 -7.34 2.32 2.07
C VAL A 137 -8.30 1.93 0.95
N GLY A 138 -8.24 2.61 -0.20
CA GLY A 138 -9.08 2.32 -1.35
C GLY A 138 -8.80 0.94 -1.94
N LEU A 139 -7.52 0.60 -2.19
CA LEU A 139 -7.14 -0.72 -2.69
C LEU A 139 -7.43 -1.83 -1.67
N ALA A 140 -7.22 -1.58 -0.38
CA ALA A 140 -7.53 -2.56 0.66
C ALA A 140 -9.02 -2.89 0.72
N LEU A 141 -9.88 -1.86 0.77
CA LEU A 141 -11.34 -2.06 0.77
C LEU A 141 -11.85 -2.66 -0.54
N LEU A 142 -11.20 -2.33 -1.68
CA LEU A 142 -11.50 -2.97 -2.96
C LEU A 142 -11.22 -4.47 -2.93
N ASP A 143 -10.04 -4.86 -2.46
CA ASP A 143 -9.62 -6.27 -2.43
C ASP A 143 -10.47 -7.08 -1.44
N ILE A 144 -10.73 -6.53 -0.24
CA ILE A 144 -11.67 -7.09 0.74
C ILE A 144 -13.05 -7.29 0.12
N SER A 145 -13.58 -6.28 -0.57
CA SER A 145 -14.92 -6.36 -1.16
C SER A 145 -14.99 -7.36 -2.30
N ALA A 146 -13.98 -7.38 -3.16
CA ALA A 146 -13.90 -8.30 -4.30
C ALA A 146 -13.83 -9.76 -3.83
N TRP A 147 -12.95 -10.07 -2.87
CA TRP A 147 -12.85 -11.42 -2.31
C TRP A 147 -14.11 -11.85 -1.58
N TYR A 148 -14.73 -10.96 -0.82
CA TYR A 148 -15.99 -11.28 -0.18
C TYR A 148 -17.07 -11.64 -1.22
N PHE A 149 -17.22 -10.87 -2.30
CA PHE A 149 -18.20 -11.18 -3.35
C PHE A 149 -17.87 -12.49 -4.08
N ILE A 150 -16.62 -12.71 -4.46
CA ILE A 150 -16.18 -13.95 -5.12
C ILE A 150 -16.48 -15.15 -4.22
N LEU A 151 -15.97 -15.17 -2.99
CA LEU A 151 -16.14 -16.32 -2.10
C LEU A 151 -17.61 -16.53 -1.72
N ASN A 152 -18.38 -15.46 -1.52
CA ASN A 152 -19.80 -15.58 -1.21
C ASN A 152 -20.62 -16.15 -2.39
N SER A 153 -20.20 -15.93 -3.64
CA SER A 153 -20.86 -16.47 -4.84
C SER A 153 -20.44 -17.89 -5.21
N PHE A 154 -19.23 -18.33 -4.84
CA PHE A 154 -18.72 -19.66 -5.20
C PHE A 154 -18.84 -20.69 -4.06
N ILE A 155 -19.00 -20.25 -2.80
CA ILE A 155 -19.15 -21.15 -1.65
C ILE A 155 -20.65 -21.31 -1.35
N ASP A 156 -21.32 -22.26 -1.99
CA ASP A 156 -22.77 -22.50 -1.78
C ASP A 156 -23.09 -23.64 -0.80
N GLU A 157 -22.15 -24.56 -0.55
CA GLU A 157 -22.43 -25.84 0.13
C GLU A 157 -22.21 -25.85 1.65
N ALA A 158 -21.90 -24.71 2.27
CA ALA A 158 -21.68 -24.65 3.72
C ALA A 158 -22.93 -24.16 4.46
N ASP A 159 -23.19 -24.74 5.64
CA ASP A 159 -24.10 -24.16 6.63
C ASP A 159 -23.76 -22.67 6.82
N ALA A 160 -24.78 -21.82 6.95
CA ALA A 160 -24.62 -20.36 6.88
C ALA A 160 -23.58 -19.83 7.89
N GLY A 161 -23.46 -20.49 9.05
CA GLY A 161 -22.45 -20.19 10.06
C GLY A 161 -21.02 -20.54 9.63
N HIS A 162 -20.85 -21.71 9.01
CA HIS A 162 -19.55 -22.20 8.54
C HIS A 162 -19.07 -21.46 7.28
N LYS A 163 -19.99 -20.99 6.43
CA LYS A 163 -19.68 -20.20 5.23
C LYS A 163 -18.87 -18.95 5.57
N LEU A 164 -19.30 -18.18 6.56
CA LEU A 164 -18.59 -16.94 6.95
C LEU A 164 -17.21 -17.20 7.56
N ILE A 165 -17.05 -18.29 8.31
CA ILE A 165 -15.73 -18.71 8.82
C ILE A 165 -14.81 -19.02 7.64
N MET A 166 -15.27 -19.80 6.67
CA MET A 166 -14.47 -20.15 5.49
C MET A 166 -14.08 -18.90 4.68
N ILE A 167 -15.01 -17.97 4.46
CA ILE A 167 -14.75 -16.71 3.74
C ILE A 167 -13.67 -15.90 4.46
N THR A 168 -13.86 -15.63 5.76
CA THR A 168 -12.95 -14.77 6.53
C THR A 168 -11.57 -15.37 6.72
N THR A 169 -11.47 -16.69 6.97
CA THR A 169 -10.18 -17.40 7.07
C THR A 169 -9.45 -17.48 5.73
N THR A 170 -10.17 -17.62 4.61
CA THR A 170 -9.58 -17.53 3.27
C THR A 170 -9.04 -16.13 3.01
N MET A 171 -9.82 -15.08 3.33
CA MET A 171 -9.41 -13.69 3.16
C MET A 171 -8.16 -13.34 3.99
N LEU A 172 -8.03 -13.86 5.22
CA LEU A 172 -6.81 -13.70 6.01
C LEU A 172 -5.54 -14.12 5.26
N THR A 173 -5.66 -15.05 4.31
CA THR A 173 -4.52 -15.56 3.56
C THR A 173 -4.01 -14.58 2.49
N PHE A 174 -4.84 -13.68 1.95
CA PHE A 174 -4.27 -12.58 1.15
C PHE A 174 -3.51 -11.58 2.03
N GLY A 175 -3.88 -11.44 3.32
CA GLY A 175 -3.09 -10.72 4.31
C GLY A 175 -1.65 -11.24 4.39
N MET A 176 -1.45 -12.56 4.35
CA MET A 176 -0.11 -13.17 4.28
C MET A 176 0.67 -12.75 3.02
N GLY A 177 -0.01 -12.66 1.88
CA GLY A 177 0.56 -12.11 0.65
C GLY A 177 0.98 -10.65 0.81
N ALA A 178 0.11 -9.84 1.39
CA ALA A 178 0.39 -8.44 1.69
C ALA A 178 1.62 -8.29 2.61
N SER A 179 1.72 -9.09 3.69
CA SER A 179 2.87 -9.07 4.62
C SER A 179 4.16 -9.50 3.96
N THR A 180 4.10 -10.52 3.10
CA THR A 180 5.28 -10.95 2.34
C THR A 180 5.79 -9.82 1.46
N GLN A 181 4.90 -9.13 0.73
CA GLN A 181 5.30 -8.00 -0.10
C GLN A 181 5.82 -6.82 0.73
N ALA A 182 5.11 -6.46 1.80
CA ALA A 182 5.49 -5.37 2.70
C ALA A 182 6.87 -5.60 3.35
N LEU A 183 7.17 -6.85 3.75
CA LEU A 183 8.46 -7.23 4.31
C LEU A 183 9.60 -6.92 3.33
N PHE A 184 9.52 -7.41 2.10
CA PHE A 184 10.55 -7.15 1.09
C PHE A 184 10.62 -5.67 0.70
N ALA A 185 9.47 -5.01 0.58
CA ALA A 185 9.37 -3.59 0.26
C ALA A 185 10.11 -2.74 1.30
N ARG A 186 9.76 -2.92 2.58
CA ARG A 186 10.30 -2.17 3.72
C ARG A 186 11.76 -2.51 4.02
N VAL A 187 12.12 -3.79 4.08
CA VAL A 187 13.49 -4.17 4.42
C VAL A 187 14.44 -3.77 3.29
N GLY A 188 14.10 -4.07 2.05
CA GLY A 188 14.94 -3.69 0.91
C GLY A 188 15.07 -2.17 0.80
N GLY A 189 13.95 -1.45 0.78
CA GLY A 189 13.95 0.01 0.65
C GLY A 189 14.61 0.69 1.85
N GLY A 190 14.41 0.16 3.05
CA GLY A 190 15.02 0.62 4.29
C GLY A 190 16.54 0.48 4.31
N ILE A 191 17.06 -0.66 3.82
CA ILE A 191 18.51 -0.85 3.66
C ILE A 191 19.06 0.13 2.64
N TYR A 192 18.39 0.28 1.49
CA TYR A 192 18.83 1.21 0.44
C TYR A 192 18.89 2.66 0.95
N THR A 193 17.79 3.13 1.55
CA THR A 193 17.69 4.53 2.02
C THR A 193 18.69 4.80 3.13
N LYS A 194 18.74 3.95 4.18
CA LYS A 194 19.61 4.24 5.33
C LYS A 194 21.09 4.07 5.03
N ALA A 195 21.46 3.21 4.09
CA ALA A 195 22.86 3.14 3.63
C ALA A 195 23.28 4.42 2.88
N ALA A 196 22.38 5.01 2.09
CA ALA A 196 22.65 6.23 1.34
C ALA A 196 22.66 7.46 2.26
N ASP A 197 21.63 7.63 3.08
CA ASP A 197 21.43 8.69 4.09
C ASP A 197 22.66 8.80 5.02
N VAL A 198 23.00 7.71 5.72
CA VAL A 198 24.14 7.69 6.64
C VAL A 198 25.47 7.98 5.93
N GLY A 199 25.66 7.45 4.72
CA GLY A 199 26.88 7.70 3.94
C GLY A 199 26.98 9.15 3.45
N ALA A 200 25.86 9.74 3.00
CA ALA A 200 25.80 11.11 2.54
C ALA A 200 26.07 12.08 3.68
N ASP A 201 25.41 11.87 4.82
CA ASP A 201 25.46 12.79 5.95
C ASP A 201 26.79 12.76 6.68
N LEU A 202 27.36 11.59 6.93
CA LEU A 202 28.64 11.48 7.65
C LEU A 202 29.77 12.12 6.84
N VAL A 203 29.94 11.72 5.58
CA VAL A 203 31.04 12.24 4.76
C VAL A 203 30.80 13.71 4.39
N GLY A 204 29.55 14.09 4.08
CA GLY A 204 29.21 15.45 3.70
C GLY A 204 29.34 16.44 4.85
N LYS A 205 28.57 16.23 5.93
CA LYS A 205 28.43 17.20 7.02
C LYS A 205 29.59 17.13 8.01
N VAL A 206 30.04 15.92 8.37
CA VAL A 206 31.01 15.73 9.45
C VAL A 206 32.45 15.79 8.96
N GLU A 207 32.77 15.12 7.84
CA GLU A 207 34.15 15.06 7.34
C GLU A 207 34.49 16.23 6.41
N ALA A 208 33.67 16.49 5.40
CA ALA A 208 33.93 17.50 4.38
C ALA A 208 33.44 18.91 4.75
N GLY A 209 32.55 19.02 5.75
CA GLY A 209 31.97 20.29 6.20
C GLY A 209 31.12 21.00 5.14
N ILE A 210 30.53 20.24 4.20
CA ILE A 210 29.57 20.78 3.21
C ILE A 210 28.14 20.65 3.72
N PRO A 211 27.20 21.49 3.24
CA PRO A 211 25.78 21.37 3.60
C PRO A 211 25.18 20.00 3.31
N GLU A 212 24.11 19.66 4.02
CA GLU A 212 23.22 18.54 3.70
C GLU A 212 22.61 18.72 2.30
N ASP A 213 22.38 17.61 1.60
CA ASP A 213 21.91 17.59 0.20
C ASP A 213 22.76 18.41 -0.79
N ASP A 214 24.04 18.67 -0.48
CA ASP A 214 24.92 19.43 -1.38
C ASP A 214 25.18 18.65 -2.69
N PRO A 215 25.01 19.27 -3.87
CA PRO A 215 25.16 18.58 -5.16
C PRO A 215 26.59 18.09 -5.46
N ARG A 216 27.59 18.49 -4.66
CA ARG A 216 28.96 17.95 -4.74
C ARG A 216 29.08 16.56 -4.11
N ASN A 217 28.15 16.19 -3.24
CA ASN A 217 28.13 14.88 -2.60
C ASN A 217 27.44 13.85 -3.53
N PRO A 218 28.17 12.81 -3.99
CA PRO A 218 27.63 11.85 -4.94
C PRO A 218 26.52 10.95 -4.35
N ALA A 219 26.38 10.89 -3.03
CA ALA A 219 25.37 10.05 -2.37
C ALA A 219 23.97 10.70 -2.32
N THR A 220 23.85 12.01 -2.55
CA THR A 220 22.58 12.75 -2.39
C THR A 220 21.44 12.27 -3.29
N ILE A 221 21.75 11.87 -4.54
CA ILE A 221 20.74 11.27 -5.43
C ILE A 221 20.28 9.91 -4.89
N ALA A 222 21.21 9.10 -4.37
CA ALA A 222 20.84 7.80 -3.80
C ALA A 222 19.98 7.96 -2.54
N ASP A 223 20.29 8.95 -1.71
CA ASP A 223 19.51 9.30 -0.52
C ASP A 223 18.08 9.70 -0.88
N ASN A 224 17.94 10.68 -1.79
CA ASN A 224 16.62 11.13 -2.28
C ASN A 224 15.84 10.02 -3.02
N VAL A 225 16.54 9.09 -3.70
CA VAL A 225 15.90 7.87 -4.25
C VAL A 225 15.41 6.98 -3.11
N GLY A 226 16.24 6.81 -2.08
CA GLY A 226 15.97 6.09 -0.84
C GLY A 226 14.68 6.50 -0.17
N ASP A 227 14.44 7.80 0.02
CA ASP A 227 13.20 8.33 0.59
C ASP A 227 11.96 7.82 -0.16
N ASN A 228 12.04 7.74 -1.49
CA ASN A 228 10.91 7.31 -2.30
C ASN A 228 10.72 5.79 -2.28
N VAL A 229 11.80 5.01 -2.19
CA VAL A 229 11.75 3.54 -2.25
C VAL A 229 11.54 2.88 -0.88
N GLY A 230 12.09 3.44 0.19
CA GLY A 230 11.91 2.98 1.56
C GLY A 230 10.72 3.65 2.21
N ASP A 231 10.82 4.95 2.41
CA ASP A 231 9.93 5.71 3.29
C ASP A 231 8.54 5.93 2.66
N VAL A 232 8.43 5.87 1.33
CA VAL A 232 7.14 5.93 0.64
C VAL A 232 6.65 4.56 0.18
N ALA A 233 7.38 3.86 -0.70
CA ALA A 233 6.89 2.59 -1.25
C ALA A 233 6.76 1.50 -0.18
N GLY A 234 7.78 1.36 0.68
CA GLY A 234 7.77 0.43 1.80
C GLY A 234 6.67 0.76 2.82
N MET A 235 6.51 2.04 3.18
CA MET A 235 5.43 2.47 4.07
C MET A 235 4.03 2.22 3.47
N GLY A 236 3.82 2.48 2.18
CA GLY A 236 2.53 2.23 1.52
C GLY A 236 2.15 0.75 1.52
N ALA A 237 3.12 -0.13 1.23
CA ALA A 237 2.91 -1.58 1.26
C ALA A 237 2.61 -2.10 2.68
N ASP A 238 3.29 -1.55 3.69
CA ASP A 238 3.06 -1.92 5.09
C ASP A 238 1.72 -1.43 5.64
N LEU A 239 1.37 -0.17 5.40
CA LEU A 239 0.08 0.36 5.86
C LEU A 239 -1.09 -0.40 5.23
N TYR A 240 -0.95 -0.80 3.96
CA TYR A 240 -1.94 -1.68 3.31
C TYR A 240 -2.07 -3.01 4.05
N GLU A 241 -0.94 -3.64 4.39
CA GLU A 241 -0.93 -4.91 5.10
C GLU A 241 -1.57 -4.79 6.47
N SER A 242 -1.16 -3.82 7.28
CA SER A 242 -1.64 -3.67 8.65
C SER A 242 -3.12 -3.30 8.68
N TYR A 243 -3.58 -2.52 7.70
CA TYR A 243 -4.99 -2.19 7.52
C TYR A 243 -5.83 -3.42 7.13
N CYS A 244 -5.39 -4.21 6.15
CA CYS A 244 -6.08 -5.45 5.80
C CYS A 244 -6.06 -6.44 6.96
N GLY A 245 -4.90 -6.67 7.57
CA GLY A 245 -4.70 -7.63 8.65
C GLY A 245 -5.60 -7.35 9.85
N SER A 246 -5.71 -6.10 10.28
CA SER A 246 -6.57 -5.72 11.41
C SER A 246 -8.06 -5.93 11.12
N ILE A 247 -8.54 -5.55 9.93
CA ILE A 247 -9.94 -5.72 9.52
C ILE A 247 -10.29 -7.21 9.43
N LEU A 248 -9.46 -7.99 8.73
CA LEU A 248 -9.71 -9.40 8.46
C LEU A 248 -9.60 -10.26 9.71
N SER A 249 -8.62 -9.98 10.59
CA SER A 249 -8.48 -10.69 11.85
C SER A 249 -9.69 -10.47 12.74
N THR A 250 -10.16 -9.23 12.84
CA THR A 250 -11.39 -8.90 13.59
C THR A 250 -12.61 -9.60 12.99
N ALA A 251 -12.74 -9.60 11.66
CA ALA A 251 -13.83 -10.27 10.96
C ALA A 251 -13.82 -11.80 11.18
N ALA A 252 -12.66 -12.44 11.12
CA ALA A 252 -12.51 -13.89 11.34
C ALA A 252 -12.82 -14.29 12.79
N LEU A 253 -12.42 -13.48 13.77
CA LEU A 253 -12.80 -13.66 15.17
C LEU A 253 -14.31 -13.51 15.35
N GLY A 254 -14.92 -12.50 14.74
CA GLY A 254 -16.38 -12.31 14.76
C GLY A 254 -17.13 -13.48 14.13
N ALA A 255 -16.63 -14.01 13.01
CA ALA A 255 -17.20 -15.20 12.38
C ALA A 255 -17.15 -16.42 13.31
N SER A 256 -16.03 -16.64 13.99
CA SER A 256 -15.81 -17.81 14.85
C SER A 256 -16.52 -17.71 16.20
N ALA A 257 -16.67 -16.50 16.76
CA ALA A 257 -17.29 -16.30 18.08
C ALA A 257 -18.82 -16.50 18.07
N PHE A 258 -19.47 -16.21 16.94
CA PHE A 258 -20.94 -16.16 16.86
C PHE A 258 -21.55 -17.20 15.91
N VAL A 259 -20.87 -18.33 15.69
CA VAL A 259 -21.32 -19.40 14.76
C VAL A 259 -22.75 -19.87 15.02
N LEU A 260 -23.18 -19.90 16.28
CA LEU A 260 -24.52 -20.33 16.69
C LEU A 260 -25.60 -19.24 16.53
N ASN A 261 -25.22 -17.99 16.25
CA ASN A 261 -26.13 -16.86 16.07
C ASN A 261 -25.86 -16.14 14.73
N PRO A 262 -26.51 -16.57 13.63
CA PRO A 262 -26.22 -16.06 12.28
C PRO A 262 -26.35 -14.55 12.13
N SER A 263 -27.32 -13.92 12.82
CA SER A 263 -27.52 -12.47 12.77
C SER A 263 -26.36 -11.73 13.42
N MET A 264 -25.96 -12.16 14.63
CA MET A 264 -24.82 -11.55 15.33
C MET A 264 -23.50 -11.79 14.60
N GLN A 265 -23.33 -12.98 14.01
CA GLN A 265 -22.15 -13.34 13.24
C GLN A 265 -21.95 -12.41 12.04
N GLN A 266 -23.00 -12.17 11.26
CA GLN A 266 -22.93 -11.24 10.13
C GLN A 266 -22.55 -9.82 10.58
N ASN A 267 -23.15 -9.34 11.67
CA ASN A 267 -22.85 -8.02 12.21
C ASN A 267 -21.39 -7.92 12.67
N ALA A 268 -20.89 -8.94 13.37
CA ALA A 268 -19.51 -8.99 13.84
C ALA A 268 -18.48 -9.04 12.69
N VAL A 269 -18.79 -9.76 11.60
CA VAL A 269 -17.94 -9.84 10.41
C VAL A 269 -17.87 -8.51 9.67
N PHE A 270 -19.01 -7.82 9.50
CA PHE A 270 -19.05 -6.58 8.72
C PHE A 270 -18.70 -5.33 9.53
N ALA A 271 -18.82 -5.35 10.86
CA ALA A 271 -18.51 -4.21 11.71
C ALA A 271 -17.14 -3.56 11.41
N PRO A 272 -16.00 -4.29 11.38
CA PRO A 272 -14.71 -3.66 11.10
C PRO A 272 -14.63 -3.06 9.69
N MET A 273 -15.26 -3.69 8.69
CA MET A 273 -15.29 -3.19 7.31
C MET A 273 -16.13 -1.92 7.17
N ILE A 274 -17.26 -1.83 7.90
CA ILE A 274 -18.13 -0.66 7.92
C ILE A 274 -17.43 0.50 8.65
N ILE A 275 -16.75 0.24 9.77
CA ILE A 275 -15.94 1.24 10.48
C ILE A 275 -14.87 1.81 9.54
N ALA A 276 -14.16 0.92 8.83
CA ALA A 276 -13.18 1.28 7.83
C ALA A 276 -13.78 2.14 6.70
N ALA A 277 -14.95 1.77 6.19
CA ALA A 277 -15.66 2.52 5.15
C ALA A 277 -16.10 3.92 5.62
N ILE A 278 -16.63 4.05 6.84
CA ILE A 278 -16.98 5.35 7.43
C ILE A 278 -15.71 6.19 7.63
N GLY A 279 -14.62 5.57 8.08
CA GLY A 279 -13.31 6.21 8.24
C GLY A 279 -12.79 6.86 6.96
N VAL A 280 -13.05 6.27 5.78
CA VAL A 280 -12.73 6.88 4.49
C VAL A 280 -13.45 8.22 4.31
N PHE A 281 -14.77 8.25 4.53
CA PHE A 281 -15.54 9.49 4.37
C PHE A 281 -15.10 10.56 5.36
N LEU A 282 -14.85 10.17 6.62
CA LEU A 282 -14.35 11.09 7.65
C LEU A 282 -12.94 11.62 7.34
N SER A 283 -12.09 10.83 6.68
CA SER A 283 -10.74 11.26 6.28
C SER A 283 -10.74 12.24 5.09
N ILE A 284 -11.80 12.24 4.30
CA ILE A 284 -11.97 13.12 3.14
C ILE A 284 -12.54 14.48 3.54
N LEU A 285 -13.40 14.51 4.56
CA LEU A 285 -14.02 15.72 5.13
C LEU A 285 -12.98 16.59 5.86
#